data_AF-A0A527G4L1-F1
#
_entry.id   AF-A0A527G4L1-F1
#
_cell.length_a   1.000
_cell.length_b   1.000
_cell.length_c   1.000
_cell.angle_alpha   90.00
_cell.angle_beta   90.00
_cell.angle_gamma   90.00
#
_symmetry.space_group_name_H-M   'P 1'
#
loop_
_entity.id
_entity.type
_entity.pdbx_description
1 polymer ?
#
loop_
_entity_poly.entity_id
_entity_poly.type
_entity_poly.pdbx_seq_one_letter_code
_entity_poly.pdbx_strand_id
1 'polypeptide(L)'
;GHANGMAFYAYDAGGRLLLKRIYYSIGGGFVVSEEELQRMKAKGSVTTEGKKVPYPFKNAVEMLAMAGKSGLSIADMKRVNEETQMTREELDAGLDGIWSAMKGCIDRGLSQDGIMPGGLKVRRRARMLH
;
A
#
# COMPACT_ATOMS: atom_id res chain seq x y z
N GLY A 1 -7.43 19.05 8.38
CA GLY A 1 -7.03 17.68 8.81
C GLY A 1 -7.34 16.69 7.71
N HIS A 2 -6.98 15.42 7.89
CA HIS A 2 -7.49 14.31 7.07
C HIS A 2 -8.72 13.72 7.79
N ALA A 3 -9.76 13.31 7.05
CA ALA A 3 -11.03 12.86 7.65
C ALA A 3 -10.86 11.65 8.59
N ASN A 4 -9.89 10.79 8.29
CA ASN A 4 -9.56 9.60 9.08
C ASN A 4 -8.40 9.90 10.06
N GLY A 5 -8.68 10.65 11.13
CA GLY A 5 -7.71 10.97 12.20
C GLY A 5 -8.02 10.23 13.50
N MET A 6 -6.98 9.77 14.20
CA MET A 6 -7.10 9.12 15.51
C MET A 6 -6.04 9.68 16.47
N ALA A 7 -6.43 9.90 17.72
CA ALA A 7 -5.54 10.37 18.78
C ALA A 7 -5.36 9.29 19.85
N PHE A 8 -4.09 8.97 20.13
CA PHE A 8 -3.70 8.09 21.23
C PHE A 8 -3.20 8.91 22.40
N TYR A 9 -3.63 8.50 23.59
CA TYR A 9 -3.28 9.11 24.86
C TYR A 9 -2.71 8.03 25.77
N ALA A 10 -1.53 8.27 26.35
CA ALA A 10 -0.93 7.40 27.35
C ALA A 10 -0.90 8.12 28.70
N TYR A 11 -1.33 7.44 29.75
CA TYR A 11 -1.42 7.97 31.12
C TYR A 11 -0.58 7.12 32.06
N ASP A 12 -0.08 7.70 33.16
CA ASP A 12 0.47 6.92 34.27
C ASP A 12 -0.64 6.36 35.18
N ALA A 13 -0.24 5.59 36.19
CA ALA A 13 -1.17 4.99 37.16
C ALA A 13 -1.97 6.02 37.96
N GLY A 14 -1.49 7.26 38.05
CA GLY A 14 -2.20 8.37 38.70
C GLY A 14 -3.14 9.12 37.78
N GLY A 15 -3.30 8.68 36.52
CA GLY A 15 -4.14 9.35 35.52
C GLY A 15 -3.51 10.61 34.93
N ARG A 16 -2.22 10.88 35.17
CA ARG A 16 -1.53 12.00 34.52
C ARG A 16 -1.16 11.60 33.10
N LEU A 17 -1.48 12.49 32.16
CA LEU A 17 -1.14 12.30 30.74
C LEU A 17 0.38 12.37 30.54
N LEU A 18 0.95 11.29 30.01
CA LEU A 18 2.36 11.19 29.67
C LEU A 18 2.63 11.50 28.19
N LEU A 19 1.71 11.10 27.31
CA LEU A 19 1.91 11.22 25.87
C LEU A 19 0.59 11.42 25.14
N LYS A 20 0.61 12.32 24.15
CA LYS A 20 -0.43 12.44 23.12
C LYS A 20 0.22 12.30 21.75
N ARG A 21 -0.34 11.45 20.89
CA ARG A 21 0.05 11.32 19.48
C ARG A 21 -1.19 11.26 18.60
N ILE A 22 -1.15 11.97 17.48
CA ILE A 22 -2.24 12.00 16.50
C ILE A 22 -1.70 11.38 15.21
N TYR A 23 -2.48 10.46 14.64
CA TYR A 23 -2.17 9.80 13.39
C TYR A 23 -3.32 9.92 12.41
N TYR A 24 -2.98 9.93 11.13
CA TYR A 24 -3.93 10.01 10.02
C TYR A 24 -3.72 8.85 9.06
N SER A 25 -4.81 8.16 8.71
CA SER A 25 -4.82 7.19 7.61
C SER A 25 -5.08 7.91 6.30
N ILE A 26 -4.09 7.99 5.41
CA ILE A 26 -4.10 8.81 4.19
C ILE A 26 -4.45 8.03 2.91
N GLY A 27 -4.93 6.79 3.05
CA GLY A 27 -5.30 5.91 1.94
C GLY A 27 -4.25 4.85 1.61
N GLY A 28 -4.67 3.76 0.98
CA GLY A 28 -3.78 2.63 0.63
C GLY A 28 -3.20 1.86 1.82
N GLY A 29 -3.67 2.13 3.05
CA GLY A 29 -3.12 1.55 4.29
C GLY A 29 -1.99 2.37 4.92
N PHE A 30 -1.58 3.49 4.30
CA PHE A 30 -0.54 4.35 4.86
C PHE A 30 -1.06 5.20 6.02
N VAL A 31 -0.25 5.30 7.08
CA VAL A 31 -0.53 6.09 8.27
C VAL A 31 0.64 7.04 8.51
N VAL A 32 0.33 8.30 8.79
CA VAL A 32 1.32 9.35 9.09
C VAL A 32 0.96 10.07 10.38
N SER A 33 1.96 10.52 11.14
CA SER A 33 1.72 11.38 12.30
C SER A 33 1.24 12.77 11.89
N GLU A 34 0.66 13.53 12.83
CA GLU A 34 0.34 14.94 12.60
C GLU A 34 1.57 15.72 12.15
N GLU A 35 2.72 15.53 12.81
CA GLU A 35 3.95 16.24 12.48
C GLU A 35 4.46 15.89 11.08
N GLU A 36 4.36 14.62 10.67
CA GLU A 36 4.67 14.17 9.31
C GLU A 36 3.74 14.81 8.28
N LEU A 37 2.44 14.82 8.56
CA LEU A 37 1.44 15.43 7.67
C LEU A 37 1.69 16.93 7.49
N GLN A 38 2.05 17.64 8.56
CA GLN A 38 2.40 19.06 8.47
C GLN A 38 3.69 19.28 7.67
N ARG A 39 4.72 18.44 7.85
CA ARG A 39 5.94 18.50 7.03
C ARG A 39 5.66 18.25 5.54
N MET A 40 4.80 17.29 5.22
CA MET A 40 4.41 17.00 3.83
C MET A 40 3.68 18.17 3.18
N LYS A 41 2.82 18.87 3.93
CA LYS A 41 2.14 20.09 3.44
C LYS A 41 3.10 21.26 3.26
N ALA A 42 4.00 21.47 4.21
CA ALA A 42 4.96 22.58 4.19
C ALA A 42 5.99 22.46 3.06
N LYS A 43 6.38 21.23 2.69
CA LYS A 43 7.31 20.98 1.57
C LYS A 43 6.67 21.14 0.18
N GLY A 44 5.37 21.43 0.09
CA GLY A 44 4.62 21.33 -1.16
C GLY A 44 4.51 19.88 -1.61
N SER A 45 3.66 19.60 -2.62
CA SER A 45 3.53 18.27 -3.23
C SER A 45 4.90 17.63 -3.34
N VAL A 46 5.13 16.56 -2.59
CA VAL A 46 6.34 15.77 -2.65
C VAL A 46 6.48 15.35 -4.10
N THR A 47 7.25 16.11 -4.89
CA THR A 47 7.94 15.53 -6.01
C THR A 47 8.79 14.49 -5.34
N THR A 48 8.36 13.24 -5.46
CA THR A 48 9.26 12.13 -5.26
C THR A 48 10.39 12.41 -6.24
N GLU A 49 11.45 13.06 -5.76
CA GLU A 49 12.79 12.75 -6.24
C GLU A 49 12.93 11.26 -5.94
N GLY A 50 12.38 10.47 -6.87
CA GLY A 50 12.35 9.03 -6.76
C GLY A 50 13.77 8.60 -6.56
N LYS A 51 13.96 7.55 -5.75
CA LYS A 51 15.24 6.88 -5.64
C LYS A 51 15.83 6.76 -7.05
N LYS A 52 17.12 7.08 -7.22
CA LYS A 52 17.79 7.04 -8.53
C LYS A 52 17.74 5.59 -9.03
N VAL A 53 16.75 5.28 -9.84
CA VAL A 53 16.56 3.98 -10.47
C VAL A 53 16.90 4.08 -11.97
N PRO A 54 17.29 2.97 -12.62
CA PRO A 54 17.66 2.96 -14.03
C PRO A 54 16.57 3.47 -14.99
N TYR A 55 15.29 3.21 -14.68
CA TYR A 55 14.15 3.58 -15.53
C TYR A 55 13.10 4.42 -14.77
N PRO A 56 13.35 5.71 -14.49
CA PRO A 56 12.49 6.55 -13.67
C PRO A 56 11.43 7.29 -14.51
N PHE A 57 10.37 6.60 -14.94
CA PHE A 57 9.27 7.24 -15.69
C PHE A 57 8.17 7.79 -14.77
N LYS A 58 7.61 8.96 -15.11
CA LYS A 58 6.52 9.63 -14.38
C LYS A 58 5.17 9.51 -15.06
N ASN A 59 5.16 9.21 -16.36
CA ASN A 59 3.95 9.08 -17.17
C ASN A 59 4.11 7.97 -18.22
N ALA A 60 3.00 7.62 -18.86
CA ALA A 60 2.97 6.52 -19.83
C ALA A 60 3.82 6.80 -21.08
N VAL A 61 3.95 8.06 -21.51
CA VAL A 61 4.76 8.43 -22.68
C VAL A 61 6.24 8.15 -22.42
N GLU A 62 6.75 8.61 -21.28
CA GLU A 62 8.12 8.32 -20.84
C GLU A 62 8.36 6.81 -20.67
N MET A 63 7.40 6.09 -20.08
CA MET A 63 7.49 4.64 -19.89
C MET A 63 7.65 3.90 -21.24
N LEU A 64 6.81 4.22 -22.22
CA LEU A 64 6.87 3.59 -23.55
C LEU A 64 8.14 3.98 -24.30
N ALA A 65 8.59 5.23 -24.19
CA ALA A 65 9.85 5.66 -24.79
C ALA A 65 11.05 4.93 -24.19
N MET A 66 11.09 4.73 -22.87
CA MET A 66 12.13 3.96 -22.20
C MET A 66 12.09 2.47 -22.58
N ALA A 67 10.89 1.88 -22.71
CA ALA A 67 10.73 0.51 -23.19
C ALA A 67 11.28 0.36 -24.61
N GLY A 68 10.89 1.24 -25.53
CA GLY A 68 11.38 1.24 -26.90
C GLY A 68 12.89 1.44 -27.02
N LYS A 69 13.48 2.32 -26.19
CA LYS A 69 14.93 2.58 -26.18
C LYS A 69 15.74 1.43 -25.58
N SER A 70 15.23 0.78 -24.54
CA SER A 70 15.94 -0.30 -23.83
C SER A 70 15.75 -1.68 -24.47
N GLY A 71 14.67 -1.87 -25.24
CA GLY A 71 14.25 -3.17 -25.74
C GLY A 71 13.65 -4.07 -24.66
N LEU A 72 13.44 -3.57 -23.44
CA LEU A 72 12.86 -4.30 -22.32
C LEU A 72 11.34 -4.11 -22.26
N SER A 73 10.64 -5.14 -21.76
CA SER A 73 9.23 -4.98 -21.41
C SER A 73 9.06 -4.04 -20.21
N ILE A 74 7.85 -3.55 -19.98
CA ILE A 74 7.54 -2.73 -18.79
C ILE A 74 7.83 -3.51 -17.50
N ALA A 75 7.54 -4.81 -17.49
CA ALA A 75 7.79 -5.68 -16.35
C ALA A 75 9.29 -5.83 -16.08
N ASP A 76 10.10 -6.03 -17.12
CA ASP A 76 11.56 -6.15 -16.98
C ASP A 76 12.19 -4.84 -16.52
N MET A 77 11.77 -3.70 -17.08
CA MET A 77 12.22 -2.38 -16.59
C MET A 77 11.87 -2.17 -15.11
N LYS A 78 10.66 -2.57 -14.69
CA LYS A 78 10.26 -2.48 -13.29
C LYS A 78 11.06 -3.42 -12.40
N ARG A 79 11.32 -4.65 -12.83
CA ARG A 79 12.19 -5.59 -12.12
C ARG A 79 13.58 -5.00 -11.90
N VAL A 80 14.21 -4.46 -12.95
CA VAL A 80 15.52 -3.79 -12.84
C VAL A 80 15.50 -2.64 -11.83
N ASN A 81 14.41 -1.87 -11.78
CA ASN A 81 14.27 -0.79 -10.80
C ASN A 81 14.15 -1.31 -9.36
N GLU A 82 13.35 -2.35 -9.11
CA GLU A 82 13.16 -2.91 -7.76
C GLU A 82 14.43 -3.64 -7.27
N GLU A 83 15.14 -4.33 -8.17
CA GLU A 83 16.40 -5.02 -7.88
C GLU A 83 17.55 -4.06 -7.49
N THR A 84 17.34 -2.73 -7.59
CA THR A 84 18.27 -1.75 -7.02
C THR A 84 18.16 -1.61 -5.49
N GLN A 85 17.09 -2.11 -4.89
CA GLN A 85 16.77 -1.96 -3.47
C GLN A 85 16.67 -3.28 -2.71
N MET A 86 16.51 -4.39 -3.43
CA MET A 86 16.42 -5.74 -2.89
C MET A 86 17.02 -6.74 -3.87
N THR A 87 17.33 -7.94 -3.39
CA THR A 87 17.80 -9.01 -4.26
C THR A 87 16.68 -9.56 -5.13
N ARG A 88 17.03 -10.26 -6.21
CA ARG A 88 16.07 -10.92 -7.09
C ARG A 88 15.26 -11.96 -6.33
N GLU A 89 15.91 -12.72 -5.44
CA GLU A 89 15.30 -13.76 -4.63
C GLU A 89 14.27 -13.19 -3.66
N GLU A 90 14.59 -12.06 -3.01
CA GLU A 90 13.65 -11.35 -2.13
C GLU A 90 12.45 -10.80 -2.90
N LEU A 91 12.69 -10.24 -4.10
CA LEU A 91 11.63 -9.72 -4.96
C LEU A 91 10.68 -10.86 -5.40
N ASP A 92 11.21 -11.97 -5.89
CA ASP A 92 10.42 -13.11 -6.34
C ASP A 92 9.63 -13.72 -5.18
N ALA A 93 10.26 -13.90 -4.01
CA ALA A 93 9.58 -14.40 -2.81
C ALA A 93 8.45 -13.46 -2.33
N GLY A 94 8.65 -12.14 -2.43
CA GLY A 94 7.61 -11.16 -2.10
C GLY A 94 6.41 -11.22 -3.03
N LEU A 95 6.66 -11.35 -4.35
CA LEU A 95 5.61 -11.50 -5.36
C LEU A 95 4.82 -12.80 -5.16
N ASP A 96 5.50 -13.91 -4.90
CA ASP A 96 4.87 -15.20 -4.59
C ASP A 96 4.04 -15.14 -3.31
N GLY A 97 4.52 -14.42 -2.28
CA GLY A 97 3.77 -14.19 -1.05
C GLY A 97 2.45 -13.45 -1.29
N ILE A 98 2.48 -12.37 -2.08
CA ILE A 98 1.27 -11.63 -2.47
C ILE A 98 0.31 -12.53 -3.25
N TRP A 99 0.81 -13.27 -4.23
CA TRP A 99 -0.01 -14.19 -5.03
C TRP A 99 -0.65 -15.30 -4.19
N SER A 100 0.12 -15.88 -3.27
CA SER A 100 -0.38 -16.90 -2.34
C SER A 100 -1.49 -16.34 -1.44
N ALA A 101 -1.33 -15.12 -0.93
CA ALA A 101 -2.37 -14.45 -0.15
C ALA A 101 -3.63 -14.19 -0.99
N MET A 102 -3.49 -13.77 -2.25
CA MET A 102 -4.60 -13.59 -3.19
C MET A 102 -5.35 -14.91 -3.44
N LYS A 103 -4.63 -16.00 -3.74
CA LYS A 103 -5.23 -17.34 -3.87
C LYS A 103 -5.95 -17.76 -2.60
N GLY A 104 -5.33 -17.61 -1.44
CA GLY A 104 -5.97 -17.92 -0.17
C GLY A 104 -7.24 -17.09 0.07
N CYS A 105 -7.29 -15.82 -0.36
CA CYS A 105 -8.51 -15.01 -0.33
C CYS A 105 -9.60 -15.56 -1.25
N ILE A 106 -9.24 -16.00 -2.46
CA ILE A 106 -10.16 -16.62 -3.42
C ILE A 106 -10.75 -17.90 -2.83
N ASP A 107 -9.89 -18.82 -2.36
CA ASP A 107 -10.31 -20.11 -1.80
C ASP A 107 -11.24 -19.92 -0.60
N ARG A 108 -10.90 -19.00 0.31
CA ARG A 108 -11.80 -18.64 1.43
C ARG A 108 -13.11 -18.04 0.93
N GLY A 109 -13.07 -17.20 -0.09
CA GLY A 109 -14.29 -16.62 -0.68
C GLY A 109 -15.22 -17.69 -1.25
N LEU A 110 -14.65 -18.69 -1.93
CA LEU A 110 -15.38 -19.81 -2.53
C LEU A 110 -15.86 -20.84 -1.51
N SER A 111 -15.24 -20.95 -0.34
CA SER A 111 -15.64 -21.93 0.70
C SER A 111 -16.69 -21.41 1.70
N GLN A 112 -16.78 -20.09 1.87
CA GLN A 112 -17.56 -19.46 2.93
C GLN A 112 -19.01 -19.16 2.52
N ASP A 113 -19.94 -19.46 3.42
CA ASP A 113 -21.37 -19.17 3.30
C ASP A 113 -21.84 -18.11 4.30
N GLY A 114 -23.12 -17.77 4.22
CA GLY A 114 -23.80 -16.94 5.22
C GLY A 114 -24.05 -15.51 4.77
N ILE A 115 -24.33 -14.65 5.75
CA ILE A 115 -24.69 -13.24 5.55
C ILE A 115 -23.51 -12.36 5.99
N MET A 116 -23.15 -11.37 5.17
CA MET A 116 -22.12 -10.41 5.52
C MET A 116 -22.54 -9.54 6.71
N PRO A 117 -21.61 -9.23 7.63
CA PRO A 117 -21.87 -8.27 8.70
C PRO A 117 -22.13 -6.86 8.14
N GLY A 118 -22.76 -5.99 8.93
CA GLY A 118 -23.07 -4.61 8.53
C GLY A 118 -24.54 -4.30 8.28
N GLY A 119 -25.48 -5.17 8.71
CA GLY A 119 -26.91 -4.86 8.80
C GLY A 119 -27.70 -4.93 7.49
N LEU A 120 -27.03 -4.98 6.33
CA LEU A 120 -27.67 -5.00 5.01
C LEU A 120 -28.20 -6.39 4.58
N LYS A 121 -28.07 -7.41 5.43
CA LYS A 121 -28.50 -8.82 5.18
C LYS A 121 -28.01 -9.38 3.83
N VAL A 122 -26.84 -8.95 3.35
CA VAL A 122 -26.29 -9.39 2.06
C VAL A 122 -25.75 -10.81 2.17
N ARG A 123 -26.31 -11.74 1.39
CA ARG A 123 -25.85 -13.14 1.32
C ARG A 123 -24.56 -13.25 0.50
N ARG A 124 -23.60 -14.06 0.98
CA ARG A 124 -22.41 -14.45 0.21
C ARG A 124 -22.82 -15.31 -0.98
N ARG A 125 -22.29 -15.01 -2.17
CA ARG A 125 -22.67 -15.66 -3.44
C ARG A 125 -21.59 -16.52 -4.07
N ALA A 126 -20.32 -16.29 -3.75
CA ALA A 126 -19.18 -16.88 -4.44
C ALA A 126 -19.24 -18.42 -4.46
N ARG A 127 -19.53 -19.06 -3.32
CA ARG A 127 -19.71 -20.52 -3.23
C ARG A 127 -20.85 -21.08 -4.08
N MET A 128 -21.90 -20.31 -4.33
CA MET A 128 -23.06 -20.78 -5.10
C MET A 128 -22.83 -20.77 -6.61
N LEU A 129 -21.76 -20.11 -7.07
CA LEU A 129 -21.44 -19.94 -8.50
C LEU A 129 -20.30 -20.85 -8.97
N HIS A 130 -19.69 -21.61 -8.06
CA HIS A 130 -18.56 -22.52 -8.28
C HIS A 130 -18.95 -23.92 -7.81
#